data_AF-A0A9E1QXV2-F1
#
_entry.id   AF-A0A9E1QXV2-F1
#
_cell.length_a   1.000
_cell.length_b   1.000
_cell.length_c   1.000
_cell.angle_alpha   90.00
_cell.angle_beta   90.00
_cell.angle_gamma   90.00
#
_symmetry.space_group_name_H-M   'P 1'
#
loop_
_entity.id
_entity.type
_entity.pdbx_description
1 polymer ?
#
loop_
_entity_poly.entity_id
_entity_poly.type
_entity_poly.pdbx_seq_one_letter_code
_entity_poly.pdbx_strand_id
1 'polypeptide(L)'
;MLSRIFFKIFSFVLLLVLGCSSGVEDDGGGVGPVDPPTEIIPTNLSVSISIEGTDSNNPNGDGSGLVKFSASATNAVSYSYRFGTGDSTNSSGPVEFTYTDVGTKSYNVKVFAYSSTNHSISFDKTITVYVKPFAEPTILELLAGDSSKTWQINAAQDAHFSNGAQDKQYPTFWEAYSFSKSNSGFYDDEFTFNVNGTFQHKTNNTVFGKGVHLNSDFGTTSSTTNSDGDIENYPLDNYETTFSVKKEDDLDKIELGAKGFLGFYVGQQNYTIACSDENNILIRTVDDSDIAWYLWLTSETVSDIPSKDQFTNLVWSDDFDYTGAIDPDKWTHEVRNQWYNEEVQSTTDLLENSKVEDGKLKITAIKKSNGDYTSARIRSFQKQDFTYGRIDVRAKMPSKTNGIWPAIWMLGSNYPNPEWPACGEIDILEYAQSNSFRAQSTVHHPDNHGGGDSYTRTDYNDLHEKFYTYSLVWTKEALTFYVEDKPHHIVGNSCALPFNWDFNIILNFAMGGTFGGEIDSSFTSETMEIDYVKVYQ
;
A
#
# COMPACT_ATOMS: atom_id res chain seq x y z
N MET A 1 20.28 -23.74 -46.71
CA MET A 1 21.66 -23.83 -47.23
C MET A 1 22.56 -23.24 -46.15
N LEU A 2 23.40 -24.08 -45.54
CA LEU A 2 24.26 -23.75 -44.39
C LEU A 2 25.43 -22.83 -44.77
N SER A 3 25.86 -21.97 -43.84
CA SER A 3 27.29 -21.69 -43.53
C SER A 3 27.36 -20.76 -42.30
N ARG A 4 27.67 -21.21 -41.09
CA ARG A 4 28.98 -21.58 -40.47
C ARG A 4 29.46 -20.52 -39.47
N ILE A 5 29.48 -21.00 -38.23
CA ILE A 5 30.11 -20.57 -36.98
C ILE A 5 31.61 -20.25 -37.14
N PHE A 6 32.12 -19.25 -36.40
CA PHE A 6 33.49 -19.25 -35.88
C PHE A 6 33.56 -18.65 -34.46
N PHE A 7 34.06 -19.47 -33.55
CA PHE A 7 34.40 -19.21 -32.15
C PHE A 7 35.81 -18.57 -32.08
N LYS A 8 36.04 -17.59 -31.21
CA LYS A 8 37.39 -17.16 -30.81
C LYS A 8 37.52 -17.18 -29.29
N ILE A 9 38.39 -18.06 -28.82
CA ILE A 9 38.91 -18.18 -27.45
C ILE A 9 40.20 -17.35 -27.40
N PHE A 10 40.36 -16.49 -26.40
CA PHE A 10 41.62 -15.84 -26.10
C PHE A 10 41.99 -16.10 -24.63
N SER A 11 43.02 -16.92 -24.44
CA SER A 11 43.71 -17.13 -23.16
C SER A 11 44.62 -15.94 -22.87
N PHE A 12 44.55 -15.40 -21.66
CA PHE A 12 45.52 -14.43 -21.16
C PHE A 12 46.36 -15.10 -20.05
N VAL A 13 47.65 -15.28 -20.32
CA VAL A 13 48.67 -15.75 -19.37
C VAL A 13 49.55 -14.55 -19.06
N LEU A 14 49.58 -14.12 -17.80
CA LEU A 14 50.41 -13.02 -17.32
C LEU A 14 51.66 -13.60 -16.63
N LEU A 15 52.84 -13.34 -17.20
CA LEU A 15 54.14 -13.64 -16.59
C LEU A 15 54.65 -12.40 -15.84
N LEU A 16 54.94 -12.55 -14.55
CA LEU A 16 55.64 -11.58 -13.70
C LEU A 16 57.16 -11.78 -13.81
N VAL A 17 57.91 -10.70 -14.00
CA VAL A 17 59.37 -10.65 -13.86
C VAL A 17 59.73 -9.77 -12.67
N LEU A 18 60.54 -10.33 -11.78
CA LEU A 18 61.15 -9.71 -10.60
C LEU A 18 62.25 -8.71 -11.00
N GLY A 19 62.30 -7.56 -10.31
CA GLY A 19 63.43 -6.64 -10.30
C GLY A 19 63.64 -6.07 -8.89
N CYS A 20 64.74 -6.43 -8.25
CA CYS A 20 65.17 -5.93 -6.95
C CYS A 20 65.90 -4.59 -7.09
N SER A 21 65.72 -3.68 -6.13
CA SER A 21 66.72 -2.67 -5.76
C SER A 21 66.55 -2.26 -4.31
N SER A 22 67.65 -2.29 -3.57
CA SER A 22 67.81 -1.96 -2.15
C SER A 22 68.39 -0.56 -1.97
N GLY A 23 67.94 0.20 -0.96
CA GLY A 23 68.75 1.32 -0.43
C GLY A 23 68.05 2.32 0.49
N VAL A 24 68.24 2.11 1.81
CA VAL A 24 68.56 3.06 2.90
C VAL A 24 67.53 4.11 3.39
N GLU A 25 67.10 3.86 4.65
CA GLU A 25 66.82 4.71 5.84
C GLU A 25 66.30 6.16 5.69
N ASP A 26 65.12 6.42 6.29
CA ASP A 26 64.85 7.64 7.06
C ASP A 26 63.81 7.36 8.17
N ASP A 27 64.01 7.99 9.33
CA ASP A 27 63.28 7.81 10.59
C ASP A 27 61.88 8.46 10.55
N GLY A 28 60.87 7.71 10.95
CA GLY A 28 59.53 8.25 11.21
C GLY A 28 58.53 7.16 11.56
N GLY A 29 57.89 7.26 12.73
CA GLY A 29 56.92 6.28 13.22
C GLY A 29 55.79 6.04 12.22
N GLY A 30 55.91 4.97 11.44
CA GLY A 30 54.91 4.48 10.50
C GLY A 30 54.23 3.27 11.09
N VAL A 31 52.90 3.28 11.07
CA VAL A 31 52.05 2.10 11.26
C VAL A 31 52.60 1.03 10.31
N GLY A 32 53.02 -0.12 10.85
CA GLY A 32 53.46 -1.25 10.04
C GLY A 32 52.38 -1.60 9.00
N PRO A 33 52.74 -2.24 7.86
CA PRO A 33 51.75 -2.65 6.88
C PRO A 33 50.66 -3.43 7.61
N VAL A 34 49.45 -2.91 7.61
CA VAL A 34 48.28 -3.64 8.11
C VAL A 34 48.18 -4.84 7.18
N ASP A 35 48.40 -6.04 7.71
CA ASP A 35 48.21 -7.26 6.94
C ASP A 35 46.85 -7.16 6.23
N PRO A 36 46.75 -7.47 4.93
CA PRO A 36 45.46 -7.46 4.26
C PRO A 36 44.50 -8.33 5.08
N PRO A 37 43.26 -7.87 5.32
CA PRO A 37 42.33 -8.59 6.17
C PRO A 37 42.25 -10.04 5.68
N THR A 38 42.53 -10.99 6.57
CA THR A 38 42.56 -12.41 6.24
C THR A 38 41.22 -12.78 5.64
N GLU A 39 41.22 -13.32 4.41
CA GLU A 39 39.99 -13.75 3.74
C GLU A 39 39.28 -14.80 4.60
N ILE A 40 38.05 -14.50 4.99
CA ILE A 40 37.19 -15.42 5.73
C ILE A 40 36.20 -16.00 4.73
N ILE A 41 36.34 -17.28 4.39
CA ILE A 41 35.38 -17.98 3.54
C ILE A 41 34.44 -18.78 4.44
N PRO A 42 33.11 -18.59 4.34
CA PRO A 42 32.17 -19.40 5.12
C PRO A 42 32.28 -20.89 4.74
N THR A 43 31.99 -21.77 5.69
CA THR A 43 32.00 -23.23 5.49
C THR A 43 30.80 -23.90 6.15
N ASN A 44 30.50 -25.14 5.76
CA ASN A 44 29.43 -25.95 6.38
C ASN A 44 28.04 -25.31 6.32
N LEU A 45 27.67 -24.71 5.18
CA LEU A 45 26.31 -24.18 4.98
C LEU A 45 25.29 -25.32 5.06
N SER A 46 24.40 -25.21 6.05
CA SER A 46 23.24 -26.07 6.26
C SER A 46 21.97 -25.22 6.17
N VAL A 47 21.02 -25.66 5.35
CA VAL A 47 19.74 -24.98 5.13
C VAL A 47 18.60 -25.91 5.50
N SER A 48 17.70 -25.45 6.38
CA SER A 48 16.44 -26.10 6.70
C SER A 48 15.31 -25.42 5.93
N ILE A 49 14.44 -26.22 5.31
CA ILE A 49 13.27 -25.75 4.56
C ILE A 49 12.08 -26.58 5.03
N SER A 50 11.05 -25.93 5.55
CA SER A 50 9.82 -26.56 6.04
C SER A 50 8.62 -25.94 5.33
N ILE A 51 7.87 -26.76 4.58
CA ILE A 51 6.62 -26.34 3.94
C ILE A 51 5.49 -26.58 4.95
N GLU A 52 4.69 -25.55 5.21
CA GLU A 52 3.61 -25.59 6.21
C GLU A 52 2.58 -26.68 5.86
N GLY A 53 2.11 -27.41 6.87
CA GLY A 53 1.11 -28.46 6.69
C GLY A 53 1.58 -29.74 5.99
N THR A 54 2.89 -29.98 5.88
CA THR A 54 3.40 -31.21 5.24
C THR A 54 3.18 -32.45 6.12
N ASP A 55 2.49 -33.46 5.58
CA ASP A 55 2.33 -34.79 6.20
C ASP A 55 2.28 -35.92 5.16
N SER A 56 1.91 -37.15 5.56
CA SER A 56 1.84 -38.30 4.66
C SER A 56 0.78 -38.18 3.55
N ASN A 57 -0.26 -37.37 3.75
CA ASN A 57 -1.34 -37.13 2.80
C ASN A 57 -1.09 -35.85 1.98
N ASN A 58 -0.37 -34.88 2.54
CA ASN A 58 -0.08 -33.57 1.97
C ASN A 58 1.43 -33.37 1.78
N PRO A 59 2.10 -34.11 0.90
CA PRO A 59 3.57 -34.09 0.79
C PRO A 59 4.14 -32.76 0.30
N ASN A 60 3.29 -31.84 -0.20
CA ASN A 60 3.68 -30.54 -0.74
C ASN A 60 3.06 -29.36 0.04
N GLY A 61 2.57 -29.61 1.26
CA GLY A 61 1.93 -28.61 2.13
C GLY A 61 0.40 -28.62 2.11
N ASP A 62 -0.21 -27.88 3.04
CA ASP A 62 -1.67 -27.78 3.26
C ASP A 62 -2.41 -26.91 2.23
N GLY A 63 -1.68 -26.26 1.31
CA GLY A 63 -2.24 -25.36 0.32
C GLY A 63 -2.09 -23.88 0.66
N SER A 64 -1.57 -23.51 1.83
CA SER A 64 -1.28 -22.11 2.21
C SER A 64 -0.16 -21.47 1.39
N GLY A 65 0.72 -22.28 0.80
CA GLY A 65 1.93 -21.81 0.11
C GLY A 65 3.05 -21.33 1.05
N LEU A 66 2.86 -21.34 2.38
CA LEU A 66 3.83 -20.85 3.36
C LEU A 66 5.02 -21.81 3.51
N VAL A 67 6.24 -21.26 3.40
CA VAL A 67 7.49 -22.00 3.58
C VAL A 67 8.43 -21.26 4.51
N LYS A 68 8.95 -21.99 5.51
CA LYS A 68 9.90 -21.50 6.51
C LYS A 68 11.31 -21.92 6.14
N PHE A 69 12.23 -20.97 6.06
CA PHE A 69 13.63 -21.17 5.74
C PHE A 69 14.51 -20.78 6.93
N SER A 70 15.59 -21.53 7.15
CA SER A 70 16.67 -21.09 8.03
C SER A 70 18.00 -21.62 7.52
N ALA A 71 19.06 -20.85 7.71
CA ALA A 71 20.41 -21.20 7.28
C ALA A 71 21.42 -21.01 8.42
N SER A 72 22.45 -21.84 8.42
CA SER A 72 23.59 -21.74 9.32
C SER A 72 24.87 -22.12 8.58
N ALA A 73 25.95 -21.38 8.80
CA ALA A 73 27.27 -21.67 8.28
C ALA A 73 28.34 -21.17 9.26
N THR A 74 29.47 -21.86 9.33
CA THR A 74 30.65 -21.38 10.06
C THR A 74 31.19 -20.13 9.36
N ASN A 75 31.51 -19.09 10.13
CA ASN A 75 32.05 -17.80 9.65
C ASN A 75 31.13 -17.00 8.69
N ALA A 76 29.83 -17.28 8.69
CA ALA A 76 28.85 -16.43 8.02
C ALA A 76 28.26 -15.41 9.01
N VAL A 77 28.05 -14.19 8.54
CA VAL A 77 27.40 -13.09 9.28
C VAL A 77 26.02 -12.75 8.73
N SER A 78 25.72 -13.14 7.49
CA SER A 78 24.41 -12.94 6.86
C SER A 78 24.12 -14.02 5.82
N TYR A 79 22.84 -14.19 5.48
CA TYR A 79 22.39 -15.08 4.43
C TYR A 79 21.50 -14.35 3.44
N SER A 80 21.59 -14.71 2.16
CA SER A 80 20.67 -14.26 1.11
C SER A 80 19.86 -15.44 0.61
N TYR A 81 18.55 -15.39 0.78
CA TYR A 81 17.59 -16.41 0.33
C TYR A 81 16.99 -15.96 -0.99
N ARG A 82 17.02 -16.80 -2.01
CA ARG A 82 16.37 -16.60 -3.31
C ARG A 82 15.33 -17.69 -3.49
N PHE A 83 14.08 -17.32 -3.70
CA PHE A 83 12.94 -18.23 -3.55
C PHE A 83 12.56 -18.98 -4.84
N GLY A 84 13.20 -18.65 -5.97
CA GLY A 84 12.97 -19.32 -7.26
C GLY A 84 11.84 -18.70 -8.11
N THR A 85 11.22 -17.64 -7.60
CA THR A 85 10.20 -16.80 -8.27
C THR A 85 10.80 -15.51 -8.85
N GLY A 86 12.01 -15.14 -8.43
CA GLY A 86 12.63 -13.83 -8.70
C GLY A 86 12.88 -13.06 -7.41
N ASP A 87 12.07 -13.34 -6.38
CA ASP A 87 12.16 -12.73 -5.05
C ASP A 87 13.39 -13.20 -4.28
N SER A 88 13.90 -12.31 -3.42
CA SER A 88 14.97 -12.63 -2.50
C SER A 88 14.93 -11.77 -1.23
N THR A 89 15.53 -12.25 -0.16
CA THR A 89 15.68 -11.48 1.08
C THR A 89 17.02 -11.79 1.76
N ASN A 90 17.55 -10.84 2.51
CA ASN A 90 18.76 -11.01 3.31
C ASN A 90 18.38 -11.06 4.79
N SER A 91 18.83 -12.08 5.51
CA SER A 91 18.56 -12.23 6.94
C SER A 91 19.69 -13.00 7.63
N SER A 92 19.91 -12.72 8.91
CA SER A 92 20.77 -13.51 9.82
C SER A 92 19.97 -14.55 10.60
N GLY A 93 18.63 -14.51 10.54
CA GLY A 93 17.72 -15.44 11.20
C GLY A 93 16.86 -16.24 10.21
N PRO A 94 15.87 -16.99 10.73
CA PRO A 94 14.86 -17.63 9.91
C PRO A 94 14.05 -16.60 9.10
N VAL A 95 13.54 -17.02 7.95
CA VAL A 95 12.66 -16.21 7.10
C VAL A 95 11.48 -17.05 6.64
N GLU A 96 10.35 -16.40 6.41
CA GLU A 96 9.16 -17.01 5.84
C GLU A 96 8.91 -16.42 4.46
N PHE A 97 8.38 -17.25 3.55
CA PHE A 97 7.96 -16.82 2.22
C PHE A 97 6.73 -17.60 1.79
N THR A 98 5.74 -16.91 1.23
CA THR A 98 4.47 -17.51 0.78
C THR A 98 4.42 -17.55 -0.74
N TYR A 99 4.37 -18.75 -1.30
CA TYR A 99 4.17 -18.96 -2.74
C TYR A 99 2.70 -18.80 -3.10
N THR A 100 2.41 -18.07 -4.18
CA THR A 100 1.04 -17.72 -4.58
C THR A 100 0.57 -18.37 -5.89
N ASP A 101 1.46 -19.01 -6.65
CA ASP A 101 1.06 -19.67 -7.91
C ASP A 101 0.19 -20.89 -7.61
N VAL A 102 -1.09 -20.79 -7.97
CA VAL A 102 -2.09 -21.84 -7.75
C VAL A 102 -1.67 -23.19 -8.37
N GLY A 103 -1.91 -24.24 -7.60
CA GLY A 103 -1.60 -25.62 -7.93
C GLY A 103 -0.27 -26.07 -7.33
N THR A 104 0.21 -27.23 -7.78
CA THR A 104 1.51 -27.75 -7.33
C THR A 104 2.61 -27.28 -8.27
N LYS A 105 3.51 -26.44 -7.78
CA LYS A 105 4.63 -25.85 -8.55
C LYS A 105 5.96 -26.17 -7.90
N SER A 106 7.02 -26.15 -8.71
CA SER A 106 8.38 -26.42 -8.26
C SER A 106 9.25 -25.18 -8.42
N TYR A 107 10.01 -24.86 -7.37
CA TYR A 107 10.83 -23.66 -7.30
C TYR A 107 12.27 -24.05 -6.99
N ASN A 108 13.22 -23.39 -7.66
CA ASN A 108 14.64 -23.57 -7.36
C ASN A 108 15.06 -22.53 -6.32
N VAL A 109 15.19 -22.97 -5.08
CA VAL A 109 15.62 -22.11 -3.97
C VAL A 109 17.14 -22.10 -3.92
N LYS A 110 17.72 -20.90 -3.80
CA LYS A 110 19.16 -20.71 -3.63
C LYS A 110 19.45 -19.88 -2.39
N VAL A 111 20.33 -20.35 -1.52
CA VAL A 111 20.76 -19.63 -0.31
C VAL A 111 22.25 -19.36 -0.37
N PHE A 112 22.66 -18.12 -0.15
CA PHE A 112 24.06 -17.74 -0.01
C PHE A 112 24.35 -17.45 1.46
N ALA A 113 25.53 -17.86 1.94
CA ALA A 113 26.06 -17.45 3.23
C ALA A 113 27.25 -16.52 3.00
N TYR A 114 27.24 -15.33 3.59
CA TYR A 114 28.30 -14.32 3.42
C TYR A 114 29.11 -14.17 4.70
N SER A 115 30.44 -14.04 4.56
CA SER A 115 31.33 -13.68 5.67
C SER A 115 31.46 -12.16 5.83
N SER A 116 32.08 -11.74 6.93
CA SER A 116 32.46 -10.34 7.17
C SER A 116 33.46 -9.78 6.15
N THR A 117 34.13 -10.63 5.38
CA THR A 117 35.05 -10.24 4.29
C THR A 117 34.42 -10.41 2.91
N ASN A 118 33.08 -10.44 2.83
CA ASN A 118 32.29 -10.48 1.59
C ASN A 118 32.56 -11.70 0.67
N HIS A 119 33.02 -12.82 1.24
CA HIS A 119 33.12 -14.09 0.51
C HIS A 119 31.86 -14.91 0.79
N SER A 120 31.46 -15.76 -0.17
CA SER A 120 30.24 -16.56 -0.01
C SER A 120 30.37 -18.00 -0.50
N ILE A 121 29.53 -18.84 0.07
CA ILE A 121 29.19 -20.18 -0.43
C ILE A 121 27.69 -20.25 -0.65
N SER A 122 27.23 -21.13 -1.54
CA SER A 122 25.80 -21.27 -1.83
C SER A 122 25.29 -22.70 -1.68
N PHE A 123 24.00 -22.79 -1.44
CA PHE A 123 23.19 -24.00 -1.44
C PHE A 123 22.04 -23.83 -2.44
N ASP A 124 21.71 -24.87 -3.20
CA ASP A 124 20.64 -24.86 -4.18
C ASP A 124 19.76 -26.11 -3.98
N LYS A 125 18.44 -25.95 -3.89
CA LYS A 125 17.48 -27.06 -3.77
C LYS A 125 16.18 -26.74 -4.48
N THR A 126 15.67 -27.70 -5.25
CA THR A 126 14.31 -27.62 -5.77
C THR A 126 13.33 -28.08 -4.71
N ILE A 127 12.33 -27.26 -4.42
CA ILE A 127 11.18 -27.61 -3.57
C ILE A 127 9.91 -27.63 -4.41
N THR A 128 8.91 -28.39 -3.96
CA THR A 128 7.59 -28.46 -4.60
C THR A 128 6.56 -28.03 -3.58
N VAL A 129 5.79 -27.00 -3.91
CA VAL A 129 4.81 -26.36 -3.02
C VAL A 129 3.44 -26.47 -3.68
N TYR A 130 2.45 -26.90 -2.91
CA TYR A 130 1.05 -26.86 -3.30
C TYR A 130 0.42 -25.58 -2.75
N VAL A 131 -0.16 -24.80 -3.66
CA VAL A 131 -1.03 -23.68 -3.33
C VAL A 131 -2.44 -24.10 -3.72
N LYS A 132 -3.35 -24.13 -2.74
CA LYS A 132 -4.74 -24.50 -2.98
C LYS A 132 -5.36 -23.48 -3.93
N PRO A 133 -6.10 -23.91 -4.97
CA PRO A 133 -6.95 -22.99 -5.71
C PRO A 133 -7.92 -22.34 -4.72
N PHE A 134 -7.95 -21.01 -4.68
CA PHE A 134 -9.01 -20.30 -3.98
C PHE A 134 -10.32 -20.67 -4.67
N ALA A 135 -11.07 -21.58 -4.06
CA ALA A 135 -12.48 -21.71 -4.37
C ALA A 135 -13.13 -20.62 -3.52
N GLU A 136 -13.67 -19.59 -4.18
CA GLU A 136 -14.50 -18.59 -3.52
C GLU A 136 -15.47 -19.35 -2.59
N PRO A 137 -15.46 -19.09 -1.27
CA PRO A 137 -16.44 -19.70 -0.39
C PRO A 137 -17.83 -19.41 -0.95
N THR A 138 -18.74 -20.37 -0.86
CA THR A 138 -20.13 -20.03 -1.16
C THR A 138 -20.56 -18.87 -0.26
N ILE A 139 -21.51 -18.03 -0.71
CA ILE A 139 -22.00 -16.90 0.09
C ILE A 139 -22.43 -17.36 1.49
N LEU A 140 -22.99 -18.58 1.59
CA LEU A 140 -23.37 -19.18 2.86
C LEU A 140 -22.15 -19.55 3.74
N GLU A 141 -21.11 -20.17 3.18
CA GLU A 141 -19.87 -20.49 3.90
C GLU A 141 -19.15 -19.20 4.36
N LEU A 142 -19.13 -18.15 3.54
CA LEU A 142 -18.59 -16.85 3.92
C LEU A 142 -19.32 -16.30 5.15
N LEU A 143 -20.66 -16.20 5.07
CA LEU A 143 -21.48 -15.56 6.07
C LEU A 143 -21.64 -16.35 7.37
N ALA A 144 -21.71 -17.68 7.30
CA ALA A 144 -22.06 -18.55 8.43
C ALA A 144 -20.95 -19.56 8.82
N GLY A 145 -19.89 -19.72 8.02
CA GLY A 145 -18.88 -20.75 8.24
C GLY A 145 -19.48 -22.17 8.27
N ASP A 146 -18.90 -23.05 9.10
CA ASP A 146 -19.35 -24.44 9.24
C ASP A 146 -20.66 -24.59 10.05
N SER A 147 -21.02 -23.59 10.86
CA SER A 147 -22.22 -23.63 11.70
C SER A 147 -22.90 -22.28 11.84
N SER A 148 -22.17 -21.30 12.37
CA SER A 148 -22.63 -19.94 12.59
C SER A 148 -21.44 -19.00 12.64
N LYS A 149 -21.62 -17.77 12.19
CA LYS A 149 -20.60 -16.73 12.27
C LYS A 149 -21.24 -15.39 12.59
N THR A 150 -20.59 -14.66 13.48
CA THR A 150 -21.05 -13.37 14.00
C THR A 150 -20.19 -12.26 13.41
N TRP A 151 -20.85 -11.19 13.03
CA TRP A 151 -20.27 -10.02 12.41
C TRP A 151 -20.59 -8.76 13.22
N GLN A 152 -19.69 -7.80 13.21
CA GLN A 152 -19.80 -6.51 13.88
C GLN A 152 -19.36 -5.40 12.93
N ILE A 153 -19.77 -4.15 13.17
CA ILE A 153 -19.27 -3.00 12.41
C ILE A 153 -17.77 -2.85 12.65
N ASN A 154 -16.96 -2.76 11.59
CA ASN A 154 -15.51 -2.57 11.70
C ASN A 154 -15.16 -1.10 12.03
N ALA A 155 -15.60 -0.62 13.21
CA ALA A 155 -15.57 0.80 13.61
C ALA A 155 -14.16 1.39 13.70
N ALA A 156 -13.14 0.56 13.80
CA ALA A 156 -11.74 0.97 13.88
C ALA A 156 -11.19 1.54 12.57
N GLN A 157 -11.81 1.19 11.44
CA GLN A 157 -11.38 1.63 10.12
C GLN A 157 -12.11 2.89 9.69
N ASP A 158 -11.43 3.80 8.99
CA ASP A 158 -12.10 4.90 8.30
C ASP A 158 -12.94 4.35 7.15
N ALA A 159 -13.97 5.08 6.74
CA ALA A 159 -14.98 4.69 5.75
C ALA A 159 -15.75 3.38 6.04
N HIS A 160 -15.65 2.82 7.26
CA HIS A 160 -16.43 1.64 7.68
C HIS A 160 -17.94 1.82 7.53
N PHE A 161 -18.41 3.07 7.57
CA PHE A 161 -19.78 3.48 7.26
C PHE A 161 -19.73 4.65 6.29
N SER A 162 -20.39 4.51 5.16
CA SER A 162 -20.29 5.49 4.07
C SER A 162 -21.49 5.40 3.12
N ASN A 163 -21.62 6.39 2.23
CA ASN A 163 -22.65 6.38 1.20
C ASN A 163 -22.16 6.90 -0.17
N GLY A 164 -22.96 6.66 -1.20
CA GLY A 164 -22.58 6.95 -2.57
C GLY A 164 -23.69 6.72 -3.58
N ALA A 165 -23.34 6.79 -4.86
CA ALA A 165 -24.26 6.58 -5.96
C ALA A 165 -24.73 5.10 -6.06
N GLN A 166 -26.01 4.91 -6.41
CA GLN A 166 -26.63 3.58 -6.49
C GLN A 166 -26.11 2.66 -7.60
N ASP A 167 -25.32 3.16 -8.54
CA ASP A 167 -24.71 2.36 -9.61
C ASP A 167 -23.26 1.95 -9.28
N LYS A 168 -22.71 2.43 -8.16
CA LYS A 168 -21.34 2.13 -7.73
C LYS A 168 -21.30 0.99 -6.72
N GLN A 169 -20.17 0.28 -6.68
CA GLN A 169 -19.85 -0.74 -5.68
C GLN A 169 -18.84 -0.24 -4.64
N TYR A 170 -18.64 1.07 -4.59
CA TYR A 170 -17.75 1.75 -3.66
C TYR A 170 -18.37 3.11 -3.27
N PRO A 171 -17.98 3.68 -2.11
CA PRO A 171 -18.48 4.97 -1.65
C PRO A 171 -18.08 6.13 -2.57
N THR A 172 -18.91 7.16 -2.67
CA THR A 172 -18.63 8.32 -3.54
C THR A 172 -19.07 9.68 -3.01
N PHE A 173 -19.80 9.73 -1.88
CA PHE A 173 -20.39 10.97 -1.37
C PHE A 173 -19.91 11.33 0.04
N TRP A 174 -19.85 10.37 0.94
CA TRP A 174 -19.46 10.61 2.33
C TRP A 174 -18.92 9.36 3.03
N GLU A 175 -17.89 9.56 3.84
CA GLU A 175 -17.18 8.54 4.60
C GLU A 175 -17.09 8.92 6.09
N ALA A 176 -17.41 7.96 6.97
CA ALA A 176 -17.22 8.11 8.40
C ALA A 176 -15.74 8.01 8.79
N TYR A 177 -15.30 8.89 9.69
CA TYR A 177 -14.07 8.64 10.45
C TYR A 177 -14.26 7.45 11.39
N SER A 178 -13.17 6.73 11.65
CA SER A 178 -13.08 5.70 12.69
C SER A 178 -13.71 6.17 13.99
N PHE A 179 -14.54 5.30 14.58
CA PHE A 179 -15.28 5.52 15.82
C PHE A 179 -16.21 6.75 15.87
N SER A 180 -16.47 7.43 14.75
CA SER A 180 -17.28 8.66 14.74
C SER A 180 -18.74 8.47 15.16
N LYS A 181 -19.24 7.23 15.23
CA LYS A 181 -20.61 6.88 15.66
C LYS A 181 -20.68 6.19 17.03
N SER A 182 -19.66 6.34 17.89
CA SER A 182 -19.56 5.65 19.19
C SER A 182 -20.70 5.89 20.19
N ASN A 183 -21.53 6.93 19.97
CA ASN A 183 -22.67 7.26 20.83
C ASN A 183 -24.02 6.84 20.22
N SER A 184 -24.01 6.01 19.17
CA SER A 184 -25.21 5.49 18.51
C SER A 184 -25.35 3.98 18.76
N GLY A 185 -26.57 3.46 18.67
CA GLY A 185 -26.84 2.02 18.70
C GLY A 185 -26.40 1.39 17.38
N PHE A 186 -25.11 1.11 17.25
CA PHE A 186 -24.50 0.77 15.97
C PHE A 186 -23.25 -0.09 16.12
N TYR A 187 -22.28 0.34 16.93
CA TYR A 187 -20.99 -0.37 17.03
C TYR A 187 -20.99 -1.56 17.98
N ASP A 188 -21.92 -1.63 18.92
CA ASP A 188 -22.06 -2.74 19.86
C ASP A 188 -22.95 -3.87 19.31
N ASP A 189 -23.67 -3.62 18.21
CA ASP A 189 -24.55 -4.60 17.57
C ASP A 189 -23.79 -5.81 17.01
N GLU A 190 -24.41 -6.99 17.11
CA GLU A 190 -23.90 -8.25 16.58
C GLU A 190 -24.90 -8.87 15.59
N PHE A 191 -24.40 -9.25 14.41
CA PHE A 191 -25.17 -9.88 13.33
C PHE A 191 -24.72 -11.32 13.15
N THR A 192 -25.55 -12.30 13.52
CA THR A 192 -25.17 -13.72 13.46
C THR A 192 -25.95 -14.46 12.38
N PHE A 193 -25.22 -15.01 11.40
CA PHE A 193 -25.77 -15.88 10.36
C PHE A 193 -25.52 -17.34 10.72
N ASN A 194 -26.54 -18.18 10.56
CA ASN A 194 -26.47 -19.61 10.85
C ASN A 194 -26.67 -20.43 9.57
N VAL A 195 -25.97 -21.55 9.45
CA VAL A 195 -26.03 -22.44 8.26
C VAL A 195 -27.44 -22.99 7.99
N ASN A 196 -28.31 -23.03 9.01
CA ASN A 196 -29.72 -23.44 8.87
C ASN A 196 -30.64 -22.34 8.30
N GLY A 197 -30.12 -21.15 7.97
CA GLY A 197 -30.87 -20.02 7.42
C GLY A 197 -31.45 -19.04 8.46
N THR A 198 -31.13 -19.19 9.75
CA THR A 198 -31.54 -18.21 10.79
C THR A 198 -30.55 -17.06 10.91
N PHE A 199 -31.07 -15.85 11.08
CA PHE A 199 -30.32 -14.62 11.29
C PHE A 199 -30.71 -14.00 12.63
N GLN A 200 -29.73 -13.67 13.46
CA GLN A 200 -29.94 -13.01 14.75
C GLN A 200 -29.30 -11.63 14.72
N HIS A 201 -30.04 -10.63 15.20
CA HIS A 201 -29.53 -9.29 15.43
C HIS A 201 -29.64 -9.00 16.93
N LYS A 202 -28.49 -8.93 17.59
CA LYS A 202 -28.37 -8.48 18.96
C LYS A 202 -28.08 -6.98 18.93
N THR A 203 -29.08 -6.21 19.32
CA THR A 203 -29.15 -4.74 19.20
C THR A 203 -28.63 -4.02 20.44
N ASN A 204 -28.36 -4.77 21.52
CA ASN A 204 -28.04 -4.21 22.84
C ASN A 204 -28.98 -3.08 23.29
N ASN A 205 -30.27 -3.23 22.97
CA ASN A 205 -31.39 -2.32 23.25
C ASN A 205 -31.56 -1.12 22.31
N THR A 206 -30.61 -0.79 21.43
CA THR A 206 -30.72 0.38 20.54
C THR A 206 -30.14 0.15 19.16
N VAL A 207 -30.76 0.70 18.13
CA VAL A 207 -30.27 0.65 16.74
C VAL A 207 -30.20 2.03 16.10
N PHE A 208 -29.45 2.15 15.00
CA PHE A 208 -29.25 3.37 14.23
C PHE A 208 -29.91 3.25 12.85
N GLY A 209 -30.60 4.31 12.39
CA GLY A 209 -31.23 4.30 11.08
C GLY A 209 -32.03 5.54 10.75
N LYS A 210 -32.61 5.55 9.55
CA LYS A 210 -33.55 6.56 9.08
C LYS A 210 -34.84 6.49 9.91
N GLY A 211 -35.17 7.59 10.57
CA GLY A 211 -36.29 7.65 11.51
C GLY A 211 -37.64 7.36 10.87
N VAL A 212 -37.83 7.70 9.59
CA VAL A 212 -39.07 7.40 8.85
C VAL A 212 -39.31 5.90 8.73
N HIS A 213 -38.28 5.12 8.39
CA HIS A 213 -38.39 3.67 8.25
C HIS A 213 -38.45 2.98 9.61
N LEU A 214 -37.59 3.40 10.56
CA LEU A 214 -37.60 2.87 11.92
C LEU A 214 -38.99 2.99 12.56
N ASN A 215 -39.61 4.19 12.48
CA ASN A 215 -40.92 4.42 13.08
C ASN A 215 -42.06 3.68 12.36
N SER A 216 -41.96 3.51 11.04
CA SER A 216 -42.95 2.76 10.24
C SER A 216 -42.93 1.27 10.60
N ASP A 217 -41.74 0.68 10.69
CA ASP A 217 -41.59 -0.78 10.76
C ASP A 217 -41.54 -1.30 12.19
N PHE A 218 -41.02 -0.51 13.13
CA PHE A 218 -40.84 -0.89 14.54
C PHE A 218 -41.76 -0.11 15.50
N GLY A 219 -42.54 0.85 14.99
CA GLY A 219 -43.46 1.68 15.77
C GLY A 219 -42.85 3.00 16.22
N THR A 220 -43.67 3.90 16.77
CA THR A 220 -43.19 5.21 17.19
C THR A 220 -42.57 5.17 18.59
N THR A 221 -41.48 5.89 18.79
CA THR A 221 -40.80 6.03 20.09
C THR A 221 -40.66 7.49 20.50
N SER A 222 -40.12 7.75 21.69
CA SER A 222 -39.77 9.10 22.12
C SER A 222 -38.47 9.64 21.50
N SER A 223 -37.72 8.81 20.76
CA SER A 223 -36.49 9.23 20.11
C SER A 223 -36.77 10.19 18.96
N THR A 224 -36.00 11.27 18.88
CA THR A 224 -36.15 12.31 17.87
C THR A 224 -35.12 12.14 16.77
N THR A 225 -35.49 12.53 15.54
CA THR A 225 -34.55 12.58 14.42
C THR A 225 -33.57 13.74 14.55
N ASN A 226 -32.33 13.55 14.11
CA ASN A 226 -31.36 14.63 13.91
C ASN A 226 -31.68 15.44 12.63
N SER A 227 -30.79 16.35 12.21
CA SER A 227 -30.97 17.16 11.00
C SER A 227 -31.04 16.36 9.70
N ASP A 228 -30.50 15.14 9.69
CA ASP A 228 -30.41 14.25 8.53
C ASP A 228 -31.57 13.23 8.51
N GLY A 229 -32.51 13.36 9.44
CA GLY A 229 -33.67 12.48 9.57
C GLY A 229 -33.36 11.15 10.27
N ASP A 230 -32.19 11.01 10.90
CA ASP A 230 -31.75 9.77 11.51
C ASP A 230 -32.09 9.71 12.99
N ILE A 231 -32.39 8.51 13.50
CA ILE A 231 -32.48 8.24 14.94
C ILE A 231 -31.25 7.41 15.33
N GLU A 232 -30.32 8.04 16.05
CA GLU A 232 -29.04 7.43 16.46
C GLU A 232 -29.19 6.34 17.52
N ASN A 233 -30.24 6.41 18.34
CA ASN A 233 -30.50 5.48 19.43
C ASN A 233 -32.00 5.14 19.47
N TYR A 234 -32.45 4.33 18.51
CA TYR A 234 -33.83 3.84 18.45
C TYR A 234 -33.99 2.60 19.33
N PRO A 235 -34.86 2.59 20.35
CA PRO A 235 -35.04 1.43 21.20
C PRO A 235 -35.56 0.21 20.42
N LEU A 236 -34.79 -0.87 20.41
CA LEU A 236 -35.17 -2.14 19.77
C LEU A 236 -34.58 -3.30 20.55
N ASP A 237 -35.41 -4.28 20.91
CA ASP A 237 -34.96 -5.52 21.55
C ASP A 237 -34.26 -6.44 20.54
N ASN A 238 -33.39 -7.32 21.03
CA ASN A 238 -32.79 -8.38 20.23
C ASN A 238 -33.87 -9.22 19.53
N TYR A 239 -33.62 -9.65 18.30
CA TYR A 239 -34.57 -10.45 17.55
C TYR A 239 -33.88 -11.48 16.64
N GLU A 240 -34.67 -12.46 16.22
CA GLU A 240 -34.30 -13.47 15.24
C GLU A 240 -35.25 -13.42 14.05
N THR A 241 -34.72 -13.61 12.85
CA THR A 241 -35.47 -13.80 11.61
C THR A 241 -34.72 -14.81 10.73
N THR A 242 -35.06 -14.88 9.45
CA THR A 242 -34.39 -15.74 8.47
C THR A 242 -33.47 -14.93 7.56
N PHE A 243 -32.59 -15.59 6.82
CA PHE A 243 -31.94 -15.01 5.66
C PHE A 243 -31.86 -16.03 4.53
N SER A 244 -31.68 -15.53 3.31
CA SER A 244 -31.30 -16.34 2.17
C SER A 244 -30.21 -15.65 1.37
N VAL A 245 -29.48 -16.42 0.58
CA VAL A 245 -28.41 -15.93 -0.28
C VAL A 245 -28.61 -16.41 -1.71
N LYS A 246 -28.27 -15.57 -2.68
CA LYS A 246 -28.33 -15.93 -4.09
C LYS A 246 -27.27 -15.16 -4.86
N LYS A 247 -26.84 -15.73 -5.98
CA LYS A 247 -26.02 -15.03 -6.97
C LYS A 247 -26.93 -14.60 -8.13
N GLU A 248 -26.99 -13.32 -8.42
CA GLU A 248 -27.85 -12.74 -9.46
C GLU A 248 -27.16 -11.52 -10.08
N ASP A 249 -27.08 -11.47 -11.41
CA ASP A 249 -26.37 -10.43 -12.17
C ASP A 249 -24.90 -10.24 -11.75
N ASP A 250 -24.21 -11.36 -11.52
CA ASP A 250 -22.83 -11.42 -11.01
C ASP A 250 -22.62 -10.80 -9.61
N LEU A 251 -23.71 -10.46 -8.91
CA LEU A 251 -23.69 -9.96 -7.53
C LEU A 251 -24.04 -11.07 -6.54
N ASP A 252 -23.30 -11.11 -5.45
CA ASP A 252 -23.62 -11.94 -4.29
C ASP A 252 -24.61 -11.18 -3.40
N LYS A 253 -25.84 -11.70 -3.31
CA LYS A 253 -26.97 -11.04 -2.65
C LYS A 253 -27.35 -11.75 -1.35
N ILE A 254 -27.71 -10.95 -0.35
CA ILE A 254 -28.27 -11.37 0.93
C ILE A 254 -29.69 -10.80 1.02
N GLU A 255 -30.68 -11.64 1.28
CA GLU A 255 -32.05 -11.22 1.54
C GLU A 255 -32.40 -11.60 2.99
N LEU A 256 -32.62 -10.61 3.84
CA LEU A 256 -33.05 -10.82 5.21
C LEU A 256 -34.58 -10.96 5.29
N GLY A 257 -35.04 -11.77 6.24
CA GLY A 257 -36.45 -11.90 6.55
C GLY A 257 -37.04 -10.59 7.11
N ALA A 258 -38.36 -10.55 7.27
CA ALA A 258 -39.06 -9.32 7.62
C ALA A 258 -38.42 -8.58 8.81
N LYS A 259 -38.12 -7.29 8.62
CA LYS A 259 -37.47 -6.38 9.58
C LYS A 259 -36.01 -6.72 9.95
N GLY A 260 -35.38 -7.67 9.25
CA GLY A 260 -33.93 -7.91 9.36
C GLY A 260 -33.14 -6.80 8.67
N PHE A 261 -32.07 -6.32 9.29
CA PHE A 261 -31.15 -5.36 8.69
C PHE A 261 -29.75 -5.50 9.31
N LEU A 262 -28.77 -4.89 8.66
CA LEU A 262 -27.38 -4.84 9.10
C LEU A 262 -26.99 -3.38 9.33
N GLY A 263 -26.60 -3.04 10.55
CA GLY A 263 -26.11 -1.71 10.92
C GLY A 263 -27.15 -0.61 10.75
N PHE A 264 -26.95 0.29 9.77
CA PHE A 264 -27.78 1.47 9.58
C PHE A 264 -29.08 1.14 8.84
N TYR A 265 -30.24 1.25 9.51
CA TYR A 265 -31.53 0.88 8.91
C TYR A 265 -32.06 1.93 7.93
N VAL A 266 -32.25 1.53 6.68
CA VAL A 266 -32.78 2.38 5.59
C VAL A 266 -34.08 1.84 4.99
N GLY A 267 -34.82 1.00 5.72
CA GLY A 267 -36.08 0.42 5.25
C GLY A 267 -35.93 -0.77 4.29
N GLN A 268 -34.71 -1.30 4.13
CA GLN A 268 -34.38 -2.35 3.17
C GLN A 268 -33.93 -3.63 3.88
N GLN A 269 -34.17 -4.76 3.22
CA GLN A 269 -33.72 -6.10 3.68
C GLN A 269 -32.82 -6.80 2.64
N ASN A 270 -32.54 -6.13 1.51
CA ASN A 270 -31.75 -6.67 0.42
C ASN A 270 -30.37 -6.01 0.43
N TYR A 271 -29.33 -6.84 0.46
CA TYR A 271 -27.95 -6.40 0.47
C TYR A 271 -27.16 -7.10 -0.64
N THR A 272 -26.10 -6.44 -1.11
CA THR A 272 -25.08 -7.03 -1.95
C THR A 272 -23.75 -7.04 -1.21
N ILE A 273 -22.94 -8.08 -1.37
CA ILE A 273 -21.55 -8.10 -0.91
C ILE A 273 -20.71 -7.47 -2.03
N ALA A 274 -20.18 -6.27 -1.78
CA ALA A 274 -19.39 -5.51 -2.76
C ALA A 274 -17.90 -5.87 -2.72
N CYS A 275 -17.42 -6.37 -1.57
CA CYS A 275 -16.05 -6.84 -1.38
C CYS A 275 -16.02 -7.79 -0.19
N SER A 276 -15.13 -8.78 -0.20
CA SER A 276 -14.98 -9.71 0.92
C SER A 276 -13.61 -10.36 0.97
N ASP A 277 -13.17 -10.65 2.18
CA ASP A 277 -12.17 -11.68 2.48
C ASP A 277 -12.75 -12.69 3.48
N GLU A 278 -11.92 -13.58 4.04
CA GLU A 278 -12.38 -14.58 5.00
C GLU A 278 -13.11 -13.94 6.19
N ASN A 279 -12.63 -12.81 6.70
CA ASN A 279 -13.07 -12.25 7.98
C ASN A 279 -13.79 -10.91 7.86
N ASN A 280 -13.84 -10.30 6.68
CA ASN A 280 -14.38 -8.96 6.46
C ASN A 280 -15.25 -8.93 5.21
N ILE A 281 -16.37 -8.20 5.30
CA ILE A 281 -17.30 -8.01 4.18
C ILE A 281 -17.70 -6.54 4.08
N LEU A 282 -17.71 -6.01 2.87
CA LEU A 282 -18.35 -4.75 2.53
C LEU A 282 -19.76 -5.06 2.05
N ILE A 283 -20.74 -4.85 2.92
CA ILE A 283 -22.15 -4.96 2.54
C ILE A 283 -22.65 -3.64 1.99
N ARG A 284 -23.62 -3.73 1.10
CA ARG A 284 -24.20 -2.57 0.42
C ARG A 284 -25.71 -2.72 0.29
N THR A 285 -26.46 -1.66 0.54
CA THR A 285 -27.91 -1.55 0.28
C THR A 285 -28.23 -0.22 -0.39
N VAL A 286 -29.30 -0.13 -1.18
CA VAL A 286 -29.77 1.12 -1.79
C VAL A 286 -31.11 1.51 -1.16
N ASP A 287 -31.21 2.73 -0.65
CA ASP A 287 -32.43 3.22 0.00
C ASP A 287 -33.50 3.69 -1.01
N ASP A 288 -34.63 4.20 -0.51
CA ASP A 288 -35.75 4.68 -1.32
C ASP A 288 -35.50 6.02 -2.02
N SER A 289 -34.33 6.63 -1.78
CA SER A 289 -33.86 7.88 -2.35
C SER A 289 -32.70 7.68 -3.32
N ASP A 290 -32.50 6.43 -3.78
CA ASP A 290 -31.45 6.03 -4.71
C ASP A 290 -30.02 6.28 -4.18
N ILE A 291 -29.84 6.26 -2.85
CA ILE A 291 -28.53 6.37 -2.20
C ILE A 291 -28.05 4.97 -1.81
N ALA A 292 -26.85 4.60 -2.25
CA ALA A 292 -26.17 3.41 -1.77
C ALA A 292 -25.50 3.67 -0.42
N TRP A 293 -25.70 2.76 0.53
CA TRP A 293 -25.07 2.74 1.84
C TRP A 293 -24.14 1.55 1.94
N TYR A 294 -22.94 1.78 2.45
CA TYR A 294 -21.86 0.81 2.53
C TYR A 294 -21.45 0.61 3.99
N LEU A 295 -21.28 -0.63 4.40
CA LEU A 295 -20.86 -0.99 5.75
C LEU A 295 -19.77 -2.06 5.67
N TRP A 296 -18.62 -1.79 6.27
CA TRP A 296 -17.62 -2.82 6.53
C TRP A 296 -17.96 -3.55 7.81
N LEU A 297 -18.21 -4.86 7.69
CA LEU A 297 -18.37 -5.75 8.81
C LEU A 297 -17.12 -6.62 8.96
N THR A 298 -16.78 -6.94 10.20
CA THR A 298 -15.74 -7.92 10.53
C THR A 298 -16.29 -8.99 11.45
N SER A 299 -15.75 -10.20 11.32
CA SER A 299 -16.00 -11.32 12.23
C SER A 299 -14.89 -11.51 13.26
N GLU A 300 -13.83 -10.71 13.16
CA GLU A 300 -12.80 -10.61 14.18
C GLU A 300 -13.21 -9.63 15.29
N THR A 301 -12.43 -9.62 16.37
CA THR A 301 -12.59 -8.58 17.39
C THR A 301 -12.24 -7.22 16.79
N VAL A 302 -13.18 -6.27 16.86
CA VAL A 302 -12.93 -4.89 16.43
C VAL A 302 -11.79 -4.30 17.25
N SER A 303 -10.78 -3.76 16.59
CA SER A 303 -9.65 -3.09 17.24
C SER A 303 -10.14 -1.87 18.03
N ASP A 304 -9.57 -1.61 19.20
CA ASP A 304 -9.77 -0.35 19.95
C ASP A 304 -8.84 0.78 19.46
N ILE A 305 -7.97 0.49 18.50
CA ILE A 305 -6.97 1.42 17.95
C ILE A 305 -7.49 1.90 16.58
N PRO A 306 -7.58 3.21 16.33
CA PRO A 306 -8.01 3.72 15.03
C PRO A 306 -7.00 3.37 13.92
N SER A 307 -7.49 3.20 12.70
CA SER A 307 -6.73 2.88 11.47
C SER A 307 -5.32 3.51 11.40
N LYS A 308 -5.23 4.82 11.65
CA LYS A 308 -3.98 5.59 11.61
C LYS A 308 -2.88 5.06 12.53
N ASP A 309 -3.28 4.56 13.70
CA ASP A 309 -2.39 4.15 14.78
C ASP A 309 -2.14 2.63 14.78
N GLN A 310 -2.77 1.88 13.86
CA GLN A 310 -2.57 0.43 13.74
C GLN A 310 -1.22 0.08 13.08
N PHE A 311 -0.74 0.91 12.16
CA PHE A 311 0.53 0.70 11.46
C PHE A 311 1.72 1.27 12.24
N THR A 312 2.39 0.41 13.01
CA THR A 312 3.50 0.81 13.90
C THR A 312 4.84 0.16 13.54
N ASN A 313 4.83 -0.93 12.79
CA ASN A 313 6.03 -1.65 12.41
C ASN A 313 6.63 -1.06 11.14
N LEU A 314 7.81 -0.44 11.26
CA LEU A 314 8.53 0.17 10.14
C LEU A 314 9.09 -0.94 9.23
N VAL A 315 8.60 -1.03 7.99
CA VAL A 315 9.01 -2.06 7.02
C VAL A 315 10.01 -1.55 5.99
N TRP A 316 9.99 -0.25 5.71
CA TRP A 316 10.91 0.37 4.75
C TRP A 316 11.11 1.85 5.06
N SER A 317 12.32 2.36 4.87
CA SER A 317 12.59 3.79 4.99
C SER A 317 13.78 4.27 4.17
N ASP A 318 13.78 5.57 3.91
CA ASP A 318 14.97 6.32 3.55
C ASP A 318 15.03 7.62 4.36
N ASP A 319 15.98 7.72 5.28
CA ASP A 319 16.24 8.92 6.09
C ASP A 319 17.23 9.88 5.41
N PHE A 320 17.71 9.53 4.20
CA PHE A 320 18.61 10.37 3.40
C PHE A 320 19.90 10.82 4.13
N ASP A 321 20.39 10.00 5.07
CA ASP A 321 21.61 10.22 5.87
C ASP A 321 22.90 9.85 5.10
N TYR A 322 23.05 10.37 3.88
CA TYR A 322 24.24 10.22 3.06
C TYR A 322 24.51 11.48 2.23
N THR A 323 25.52 11.47 1.36
CA THR A 323 25.82 12.61 0.48
C THR A 323 26.16 12.11 -0.92
N GLY A 324 25.49 12.66 -1.93
CA GLY A 324 25.73 12.31 -3.34
C GLY A 324 24.46 11.98 -4.10
N ALA A 325 24.53 11.00 -4.99
CA ALA A 325 23.39 10.50 -5.74
C ALA A 325 22.41 9.75 -4.82
N ILE A 326 21.17 9.58 -5.26
CA ILE A 326 20.17 8.74 -4.57
C ILE A 326 20.66 7.30 -4.42
N ASP A 327 20.17 6.59 -3.40
CA ASP A 327 20.48 5.18 -3.19
C ASP A 327 19.88 4.32 -4.31
N PRO A 328 20.70 3.67 -5.17
CA PRO A 328 20.21 2.88 -6.29
C PRO A 328 19.54 1.56 -5.87
N ASP A 329 19.67 1.16 -4.60
CA ASP A 329 18.96 -0.01 -4.05
C ASP A 329 17.53 0.36 -3.65
N LYS A 330 17.23 1.66 -3.49
CA LYS A 330 15.90 2.17 -3.08
C LYS A 330 15.18 2.92 -4.19
N TRP A 331 15.92 3.62 -5.05
CA TRP A 331 15.35 4.56 -6.01
C TRP A 331 15.90 4.34 -7.41
N THR A 332 15.06 4.63 -8.40
CA THR A 332 15.42 4.68 -9.83
C THR A 332 14.97 5.99 -10.44
N HIS A 333 15.82 6.66 -11.22
CA HIS A 333 15.43 7.82 -12.02
C HIS A 333 14.58 7.43 -13.22
N GLU A 334 13.55 8.22 -13.51
CA GLU A 334 12.87 8.21 -14.80
C GLU A 334 13.39 9.36 -15.67
N VAL A 335 14.35 9.06 -16.55
CA VAL A 335 14.98 10.05 -17.44
C VAL A 335 14.20 10.18 -18.75
N ARG A 336 13.58 11.34 -18.99
CA ARG A 336 12.74 11.62 -20.17
C ARG A 336 12.77 13.10 -20.54
N ASN A 337 12.51 13.42 -21.80
CA ASN A 337 12.46 14.81 -22.30
C ASN A 337 11.03 15.39 -22.37
N GLN A 338 10.00 14.56 -22.20
CA GLN A 338 8.59 14.95 -22.28
C GLN A 338 7.76 14.10 -21.32
N TRP A 339 6.70 14.70 -20.79
CA TRP A 339 5.75 14.11 -19.84
C TRP A 339 4.31 14.36 -20.32
N TYR A 340 3.34 13.75 -19.63
CA TYR A 340 1.99 13.55 -20.16
C TYR A 340 1.11 14.82 -20.11
N ASN A 341 1.30 15.67 -19.11
CA ASN A 341 0.36 16.73 -18.75
C ASN A 341 0.75 18.12 -19.28
N GLU A 342 1.29 18.19 -20.51
CA GLU A 342 1.83 19.42 -21.11
C GLU A 342 2.99 20.05 -20.31
N GLU A 343 3.58 19.26 -19.43
CA GLU A 343 4.77 19.59 -18.65
C GLU A 343 5.99 19.83 -19.57
N VAL A 344 6.84 20.79 -19.21
CA VAL A 344 7.93 21.27 -20.08
C VAL A 344 9.33 20.88 -19.62
N GLN A 345 9.47 20.22 -18.47
CA GLN A 345 10.77 19.77 -17.98
C GLN A 345 11.25 18.49 -18.67
N SER A 346 12.56 18.42 -18.90
CA SER A 346 13.25 17.14 -19.03
C SER A 346 13.68 16.63 -17.65
N THR A 347 13.38 15.38 -17.32
CA THR A 347 13.89 14.74 -16.09
C THR A 347 15.23 14.08 -16.36
N THR A 348 16.19 14.28 -15.46
CA THR A 348 17.56 13.78 -15.59
C THR A 348 17.99 12.96 -14.35
N ASP A 349 19.12 12.28 -14.46
CA ASP A 349 19.85 11.62 -13.36
C ASP A 349 21.04 12.46 -12.86
N LEU A 350 21.11 13.74 -13.23
CA LEU A 350 22.20 14.64 -12.86
C LEU A 350 22.07 15.10 -11.41
N LEU A 351 23.21 15.22 -10.72
CA LEU A 351 23.29 15.70 -9.33
C LEU A 351 22.73 17.12 -9.12
N GLU A 352 22.67 17.94 -10.18
CA GLU A 352 22.04 19.26 -10.09
C GLU A 352 20.51 19.19 -9.98
N ASN A 353 19.89 18.11 -10.45
CA ASN A 353 18.44 17.93 -10.42
C ASN A 353 17.97 17.05 -9.24
N SER A 354 18.80 16.11 -8.80
CA SER A 354 18.54 15.33 -7.59
C SER A 354 19.84 14.96 -6.89
N LYS A 355 19.96 15.31 -5.62
CA LYS A 355 21.08 14.89 -4.77
C LYS A 355 20.64 14.78 -3.32
N VAL A 356 21.37 13.98 -2.57
CA VAL A 356 21.27 13.95 -1.11
C VAL A 356 22.40 14.78 -0.51
N GLU A 357 22.04 15.71 0.36
CA GLU A 357 22.96 16.65 1.02
C GLU A 357 22.29 17.20 2.29
N ASP A 358 23.05 17.35 3.37
CA ASP A 358 22.57 17.85 4.67
C ASP A 358 21.42 17.00 5.28
N GLY A 359 21.49 15.67 5.11
CA GLY A 359 20.48 14.73 5.63
C GLY A 359 19.14 14.77 4.89
N LYS A 360 19.13 15.25 3.64
CA LYS A 360 17.91 15.45 2.86
C LYS A 360 18.11 15.11 1.40
N LEU A 361 17.07 14.55 0.79
CA LEU A 361 16.92 14.55 -0.66
C LEU A 361 16.48 15.95 -1.12
N LYS A 362 17.20 16.49 -2.10
CA LYS A 362 16.88 17.75 -2.78
C LYS A 362 16.52 17.42 -4.23
N ILE A 363 15.27 17.70 -4.64
CA ILE A 363 14.84 17.65 -6.04
C ILE A 363 14.71 19.09 -6.53
N THR A 364 15.52 19.45 -7.53
CA THR A 364 15.65 20.83 -8.00
C THR A 364 15.25 20.96 -9.46
N ALA A 365 14.23 21.80 -9.70
CA ALA A 365 13.87 22.24 -11.04
C ALA A 365 14.74 23.46 -11.42
N ILE A 366 15.30 23.46 -12.65
CA ILE A 366 16.28 24.46 -13.11
C ILE A 366 15.93 24.91 -14.53
N LYS A 367 15.87 26.23 -14.74
CA LYS A 367 15.86 26.85 -16.07
C LYS A 367 17.26 26.92 -16.64
N LYS A 368 17.48 26.29 -17.78
CA LYS A 368 18.75 26.29 -18.50
C LYS A 368 18.92 27.56 -19.33
N SER A 369 20.16 27.85 -19.71
CA SER A 369 20.51 29.05 -20.49
C SER A 369 19.88 29.10 -21.87
N ASN A 370 19.49 27.95 -22.44
CA ASN A 370 18.79 27.85 -23.71
C ASN A 370 17.26 28.05 -23.58
N GLY A 371 16.75 28.24 -22.36
CA GLY A 371 15.32 28.42 -22.08
C GLY A 371 14.59 27.14 -21.66
N ASP A 372 15.22 25.98 -21.79
CA ASP A 372 14.63 24.69 -21.40
C ASP A 372 14.59 24.54 -19.88
N TYR A 373 13.74 23.64 -19.39
CA TYR A 373 13.65 23.30 -17.97
C TYR A 373 14.14 21.87 -17.74
N THR A 374 14.85 21.66 -16.63
CA THR A 374 15.25 20.33 -16.18
C THR A 374 14.81 20.10 -14.75
N SER A 375 14.54 18.85 -14.39
CA SER A 375 14.19 18.44 -13.04
C SER A 375 14.56 16.96 -12.81
N ALA A 376 14.08 16.35 -11.74
CA ALA A 376 14.17 14.92 -11.50
C ALA A 376 12.80 14.33 -11.17
N ARG A 377 12.67 13.04 -11.50
CA ARG A 377 11.57 12.16 -11.10
C ARG A 377 12.19 10.83 -10.72
N ILE A 378 11.98 10.42 -9.47
CA ILE A 378 12.51 9.17 -8.92
C ILE A 378 11.37 8.31 -8.42
N ARG A 379 11.55 6.99 -8.48
CA ARG A 379 10.55 6.01 -8.05
C ARG A 379 11.18 4.83 -7.32
N SER A 380 10.41 4.23 -6.43
CA SER A 380 10.76 2.97 -5.73
C SER A 380 10.44 1.70 -6.56
N PHE A 381 9.82 1.86 -7.73
CA PHE A 381 9.46 0.77 -8.64
C PHE A 381 10.60 -0.23 -8.89
N GLN A 382 10.29 -1.53 -8.83
CA GLN A 382 11.25 -2.66 -8.93
C GLN A 382 12.34 -2.69 -7.84
N LYS A 383 12.23 -1.82 -6.84
CA LYS A 383 13.07 -1.81 -5.63
C LYS A 383 12.26 -2.22 -4.43
N GLN A 384 11.13 -1.54 -4.24
CA GLN A 384 10.15 -1.83 -3.22
C GLN A 384 8.76 -1.41 -3.70
N ASP A 385 7.80 -2.32 -3.57
CA ASP A 385 6.39 -2.06 -3.78
C ASP A 385 5.63 -2.29 -2.47
N PHE A 386 4.45 -1.67 -2.34
CA PHE A 386 3.64 -1.72 -1.13
C PHE A 386 2.17 -1.94 -1.47
N THR A 387 1.50 -2.78 -0.69
CA THR A 387 0.04 -2.85 -0.62
C THR A 387 -0.39 -2.58 0.82
N TYR A 388 -1.22 -1.55 1.03
CA TYR A 388 -1.64 -1.06 2.34
C TYR A 388 -0.50 -0.58 3.25
N GLY A 389 -0.85 0.03 4.37
CA GLY A 389 0.07 0.54 5.38
C GLY A 389 -0.09 2.03 5.65
N ARG A 390 0.83 2.57 6.46
CA ARG A 390 1.01 4.02 6.60
C ARG A 390 2.27 4.45 5.89
N ILE A 391 2.17 5.43 4.99
CA ILE A 391 3.31 6.07 4.33
C ILE A 391 3.43 7.48 4.86
N ASP A 392 4.60 7.83 5.40
CA ASP A 392 4.93 9.17 5.89
C ASP A 392 6.07 9.75 5.07
N VAL A 393 5.83 10.91 4.45
CA VAL A 393 6.86 11.69 3.74
C VAL A 393 7.00 13.04 4.42
N ARG A 394 8.18 13.30 5.01
CA ARG A 394 8.46 14.60 5.63
C ARG A 394 9.18 15.49 4.63
N ALA A 395 8.51 16.53 4.16
CA ALA A 395 9.02 17.39 3.10
C ALA A 395 8.73 18.88 3.36
N LYS A 396 9.53 19.73 2.73
CA LYS A 396 9.31 21.18 2.62
C LYS A 396 9.19 21.53 1.14
N MET A 397 8.08 22.17 0.80
CA MET A 397 7.80 22.56 -0.59
C MET A 397 8.68 23.74 -1.03
N PRO A 398 8.85 23.95 -2.34
CA PRO A 398 9.56 25.12 -2.87
C PRO A 398 8.77 26.41 -2.67
N SER A 399 9.41 27.55 -2.90
CA SER A 399 8.78 28.87 -2.79
C SER A 399 7.56 28.97 -3.70
N LYS A 400 6.60 29.83 -3.33
CA LYS A 400 5.40 30.06 -4.15
C LYS A 400 5.75 30.81 -5.43
N THR A 401 6.03 30.06 -6.50
CA THR A 401 6.37 30.58 -7.81
C THR A 401 5.46 29.94 -8.85
N ASN A 402 4.88 30.74 -9.76
CA ASN A 402 3.95 30.21 -10.77
C ASN A 402 4.68 29.24 -11.72
N GLY A 403 3.97 28.19 -12.15
CA GLY A 403 4.51 27.17 -13.03
C GLY A 403 5.26 26.03 -12.35
N ILE A 404 5.36 26.00 -11.02
CA ILE A 404 5.93 24.85 -10.30
C ILE A 404 4.83 23.81 -9.98
N TRP A 405 5.20 22.53 -10.00
CA TRP A 405 4.35 21.43 -9.59
C TRP A 405 5.17 20.27 -8.97
N PRO A 406 5.68 20.42 -7.74
CA PRO A 406 6.15 19.30 -6.92
C PRO A 406 5.01 18.36 -6.52
N ALA A 407 5.31 17.06 -6.51
CA ALA A 407 4.37 16.01 -6.14
C ALA A 407 5.04 14.88 -5.33
N ILE A 408 4.26 14.32 -4.39
CA ILE A 408 4.53 13.10 -3.63
C ILE A 408 3.33 12.19 -3.87
N TRP A 409 3.54 11.07 -4.55
CA TRP A 409 2.44 10.27 -5.05
C TRP A 409 2.86 8.82 -5.27
N MET A 410 1.91 8.00 -5.68
CA MET A 410 2.10 6.59 -5.94
C MET A 410 1.36 6.16 -7.20
N LEU A 411 1.91 5.17 -7.89
CA LEU A 411 1.31 4.57 -9.08
C LEU A 411 1.27 3.05 -8.93
N GLY A 412 0.21 2.41 -9.41
CA GLY A 412 0.13 0.95 -9.44
C GLY A 412 1.35 0.34 -10.14
N SER A 413 2.03 -0.60 -9.48
CA SER A 413 3.25 -1.25 -9.97
C SER A 413 2.99 -2.26 -11.11
N ASN A 414 1.72 -2.46 -11.47
CA ASN A 414 1.35 -3.15 -12.71
C ASN A 414 1.38 -2.23 -13.95
N TYR A 415 1.58 -0.91 -13.79
CA TYR A 415 1.77 -0.01 -14.93
C TYR A 415 2.96 -0.46 -15.80
N PRO A 416 2.83 -0.45 -17.15
CA PRO A 416 1.73 0.12 -17.95
C PRO A 416 0.65 -0.88 -18.37
N ASN A 417 0.51 -2.03 -17.71
CA ASN A 417 -0.51 -3.01 -18.07
C ASN A 417 -1.25 -3.55 -16.82
N PRO A 418 -2.43 -2.99 -16.49
CA PRO A 418 -3.21 -2.06 -17.30
C PRO A 418 -2.61 -0.64 -17.38
N GLU A 419 -2.95 0.10 -18.44
CA GLU A 419 -2.56 1.50 -18.59
C GLU A 419 -3.26 2.40 -17.57
N TRP A 420 -2.74 3.61 -17.36
CA TRP A 420 -3.44 4.63 -16.57
C TRP A 420 -4.78 5.02 -17.25
N PRO A 421 -5.88 5.26 -16.50
CA PRO A 421 -5.99 5.29 -15.04
C PRO A 421 -6.30 3.93 -14.40
N ALA A 422 -6.33 2.84 -15.18
CA ALA A 422 -6.72 1.53 -14.67
C ALA A 422 -5.68 0.92 -13.73
N CYS A 423 -4.40 1.30 -13.80
CA CYS A 423 -3.40 0.93 -12.78
C CYS A 423 -3.62 1.61 -11.42
N GLY A 424 -4.44 2.67 -11.35
CA GLY A 424 -4.63 3.49 -10.16
C GLY A 424 -3.46 4.46 -9.90
N GLU A 425 -3.79 5.60 -9.31
CA GLU A 425 -2.86 6.65 -8.87
C GLU A 425 -3.35 7.23 -7.54
N ILE A 426 -2.41 7.44 -6.62
CA ILE A 426 -2.65 8.00 -5.29
C ILE A 426 -1.72 9.18 -5.06
N ASP A 427 -2.26 10.38 -5.10
CA ASP A 427 -1.51 11.61 -4.87
C ASP A 427 -1.59 11.99 -3.40
N ILE A 428 -0.50 11.74 -2.66
CA ILE A 428 -0.41 12.09 -1.24
C ILE A 428 -0.32 13.61 -1.11
N LEU A 429 0.44 14.26 -1.98
CA LEU A 429 0.57 15.70 -2.04
C LEU A 429 0.82 16.17 -3.48
N GLU A 430 -0.02 17.08 -3.96
CA GLU A 430 0.28 17.98 -5.05
C GLU A 430 0.29 19.44 -4.57
N TYR A 431 1.24 20.23 -5.07
CA TYR A 431 1.40 21.64 -4.68
C TYR A 431 1.71 22.50 -5.91
N ALA A 432 0.79 23.39 -6.28
CA ALA A 432 0.93 24.24 -7.46
C ALA A 432 0.12 25.53 -7.34
N GLN A 433 0.22 26.42 -8.34
CA GLN A 433 -0.61 27.63 -8.35
C GLN A 433 -2.11 27.30 -8.48
N SER A 434 -2.47 26.25 -9.24
CA SER A 434 -3.85 25.79 -9.48
C SER A 434 -4.61 25.55 -8.18
N ASN A 435 -3.95 24.99 -7.17
CA ASN A 435 -4.51 24.74 -5.84
C ASN A 435 -4.17 25.84 -4.82
N SER A 436 -3.74 27.02 -5.27
CA SER A 436 -3.31 28.14 -4.43
C SER A 436 -2.14 27.80 -3.48
N PHE A 437 -1.23 26.93 -3.91
CA PHE A 437 -0.09 26.47 -3.14
C PHE A 437 -0.54 25.88 -1.79
N ARG A 438 -1.48 24.94 -1.88
CA ARG A 438 -2.06 24.19 -0.77
C ARG A 438 -1.67 22.73 -0.88
N ALA A 439 -1.90 21.98 0.20
CA ALA A 439 -1.84 20.54 0.12
C ALA A 439 -3.13 20.03 -0.52
N GLN A 440 -3.00 19.40 -1.69
CA GLN A 440 -4.07 18.66 -2.31
C GLN A 440 -3.70 17.19 -2.33
N SER A 441 -4.65 16.34 -1.94
CA SER A 441 -4.56 14.89 -2.12
C SER A 441 -5.65 14.46 -3.10
N THR A 442 -5.31 13.50 -3.94
CA THR A 442 -6.16 13.04 -5.04
C THR A 442 -6.03 11.53 -5.19
N VAL A 443 -7.08 10.86 -5.66
CA VAL A 443 -6.93 9.54 -6.27
C VAL A 443 -7.51 9.54 -7.69
N HIS A 444 -6.88 8.75 -8.57
CA HIS A 444 -7.37 8.53 -9.93
C HIS A 444 -7.59 7.04 -10.21
N HIS A 445 -8.74 6.72 -10.81
CA HIS A 445 -9.14 5.38 -11.22
C HIS A 445 -10.07 5.46 -12.44
N PRO A 446 -10.43 4.34 -13.11
CA PRO A 446 -11.22 4.36 -14.35
C PRO A 446 -12.50 5.20 -14.29
N ASP A 447 -13.22 5.11 -13.18
CA ASP A 447 -14.49 5.81 -12.98
C ASP A 447 -14.33 7.28 -12.60
N ASN A 448 -13.16 7.70 -12.10
CA ASN A 448 -12.88 9.09 -11.75
C ASN A 448 -11.39 9.42 -11.97
N HIS A 449 -11.09 10.09 -13.08
CA HIS A 449 -9.72 10.45 -13.49
C HIS A 449 -9.68 11.87 -14.10
N GLY A 450 -8.49 12.41 -14.30
CA GLY A 450 -8.31 13.82 -14.70
C GLY A 450 -8.36 14.73 -13.47
N GLY A 451 -9.55 15.21 -13.09
CA GLY A 451 -9.72 15.94 -11.83
C GLY A 451 -9.64 15.03 -10.58
N GLY A 452 -9.93 13.73 -10.76
CA GLY A 452 -9.88 12.73 -9.70
C GLY A 452 -10.85 13.00 -8.54
N ASP A 453 -10.73 12.18 -7.49
CA ASP A 453 -11.35 12.47 -6.20
C ASP A 453 -10.38 13.31 -5.36
N SER A 454 -10.45 14.62 -5.57
CA SER A 454 -9.52 15.62 -5.04
C SER A 454 -10.07 16.35 -3.83
N TYR A 455 -9.22 16.59 -2.83
CA TYR A 455 -9.52 17.53 -1.75
C TYR A 455 -8.34 18.46 -1.47
N THR A 456 -8.61 19.76 -1.36
CA THR A 456 -7.61 20.78 -1.03
C THR A 456 -7.74 21.25 0.42
N ARG A 457 -6.64 21.13 1.16
CA ARG A 457 -6.53 21.58 2.54
C ARG A 457 -6.16 23.06 2.66
N THR A 458 -6.86 23.80 3.51
CA THR A 458 -6.74 25.28 3.56
C THR A 458 -6.13 25.87 4.84
N ASP A 459 -5.87 25.07 5.87
CA ASP A 459 -5.27 25.51 7.14
C ASP A 459 -3.73 25.58 7.12
N TYR A 460 -3.07 25.05 6.09
CA TYR A 460 -1.61 25.10 5.91
C TYR A 460 -1.21 26.00 4.74
N ASN A 461 -0.60 27.15 5.07
CA ASN A 461 -0.30 28.20 4.08
C ASN A 461 1.19 28.48 3.90
N ASP A 462 2.01 27.81 4.70
CA ASP A 462 3.43 27.99 4.91
C ASP A 462 4.20 26.68 4.60
N LEU A 463 3.65 25.82 3.73
CA LEU A 463 4.26 24.54 3.30
C LEU A 463 5.68 24.69 2.72
N HIS A 464 6.04 25.91 2.30
CA HIS A 464 7.34 26.28 1.76
C HIS A 464 8.33 26.83 2.80
N GLU A 465 7.83 27.20 3.99
CA GLU A 465 8.65 27.83 5.05
C GLU A 465 9.27 26.79 5.98
N LYS A 466 8.60 25.65 6.17
CA LYS A 466 9.04 24.59 7.09
C LYS A 466 8.60 23.21 6.61
N PHE A 467 9.21 22.18 7.20
CA PHE A 467 8.86 20.80 6.93
C PHE A 467 7.51 20.45 7.54
N TYR A 468 6.74 19.70 6.75
CA TYR A 468 5.52 19.04 7.18
C TYR A 468 5.60 17.54 6.90
N THR A 469 4.92 16.74 7.71
CA THR A 469 4.71 15.31 7.40
C THR A 469 3.41 15.17 6.60
N TYR A 470 3.51 14.58 5.42
CA TYR A 470 2.38 14.22 4.57
C TYR A 470 2.21 12.70 4.67
N SER A 471 1.04 12.26 5.11
CA SER A 471 0.81 10.84 5.37
C SER A 471 -0.39 10.29 4.61
N LEU A 472 -0.26 9.04 4.19
CA LEU A 472 -1.34 8.22 3.69
C LEU A 472 -1.51 7.02 4.63
N VAL A 473 -2.70 6.85 5.19
CA VAL A 473 -3.12 5.60 5.83
C VAL A 473 -3.98 4.86 4.81
N TRP A 474 -3.46 3.78 4.28
CA TRP A 474 -4.07 3.00 3.20
C TRP A 474 -4.42 1.62 3.71
N THR A 475 -5.72 1.30 3.65
CA THR A 475 -6.32 0.04 4.07
C THR A 475 -7.21 -0.49 2.94
N LYS A 476 -7.75 -1.69 3.12
CA LYS A 476 -8.79 -2.21 2.21
C LYS A 476 -10.10 -1.43 2.32
N GLU A 477 -10.35 -0.77 3.45
CA GLU A 477 -11.55 0.02 3.71
C GLU A 477 -11.45 1.46 3.19
N ALA A 478 -10.27 2.08 3.29
CA ALA A 478 -10.10 3.49 2.97
C ALA A 478 -8.66 3.89 2.63
N LEU A 479 -8.54 5.01 1.88
CA LEU A 479 -7.35 5.84 1.78
C LEU A 479 -7.60 7.13 2.55
N THR A 480 -6.86 7.35 3.64
CA THR A 480 -7.00 8.56 4.46
C THR A 480 -5.71 9.38 4.45
N PHE A 481 -5.84 10.65 4.08
CA PHE A 481 -4.72 11.55 3.85
C PHE A 481 -4.59 12.57 4.98
N TYR A 482 -3.35 12.79 5.41
CA TYR A 482 -3.02 13.65 6.53
C TYR A 482 -1.95 14.68 6.16
N VAL A 483 -2.05 15.84 6.82
CA VAL A 483 -0.93 16.77 6.97
C VAL A 483 -0.69 16.92 8.46
N GLU A 484 0.51 16.57 8.91
CA GLU A 484 0.81 16.24 10.30
C GLU A 484 -0.18 15.19 10.82
N ASP A 485 -0.83 15.45 11.95
CA ASP A 485 -1.75 14.51 12.56
C ASP A 485 -3.20 14.65 12.14
N LYS A 486 -3.52 15.66 11.33
CA LYS A 486 -4.90 15.99 11.01
C LYS A 486 -5.30 15.31 9.68
N PRO A 487 -6.40 14.54 9.63
CA PRO A 487 -6.93 14.09 8.35
C PRO A 487 -7.50 15.28 7.56
N HIS A 488 -7.57 15.16 6.25
CA HIS A 488 -8.26 16.13 5.40
C HIS A 488 -9.01 15.52 4.22
N HIS A 489 -8.69 14.30 3.83
CA HIS A 489 -9.40 13.58 2.78
C HIS A 489 -9.52 12.11 3.17
N ILE A 490 -10.70 11.54 2.95
CA ILE A 490 -10.95 10.10 3.06
C ILE A 490 -11.58 9.69 1.74
N VAL A 491 -11.04 8.64 1.13
CA VAL A 491 -11.67 7.97 0.00
C VAL A 491 -12.01 6.55 0.43
N GLY A 492 -13.29 6.19 0.35
CA GLY A 492 -13.75 4.83 0.62
C GLY A 492 -13.21 3.85 -0.42
N ASN A 493 -12.58 2.77 0.04
CA ASN A 493 -11.99 1.75 -0.81
C ASN A 493 -12.90 0.50 -0.91
N SER A 494 -12.71 -0.28 -1.97
CA SER A 494 -13.39 -1.57 -2.18
C SER A 494 -12.62 -2.42 -3.20
N CYS A 495 -13.00 -3.68 -3.35
CA CYS A 495 -12.50 -4.59 -4.38
C CYS A 495 -12.70 -4.08 -5.83
N ALA A 496 -13.63 -3.14 -6.06
CA ALA A 496 -13.89 -2.58 -7.38
C ALA A 496 -12.86 -1.51 -7.80
N LEU A 497 -12.03 -1.04 -6.86
CA LEU A 497 -11.03 0.00 -7.09
C LEU A 497 -9.62 -0.60 -7.23
N PRO A 498 -8.70 0.06 -7.97
CA PRO A 498 -7.35 -0.45 -8.18
C PRO A 498 -6.44 -0.32 -6.95
N PHE A 499 -6.92 0.28 -5.84
CA PHE A 499 -6.16 0.53 -4.61
C PHE A 499 -6.07 -0.70 -3.70
N ASN A 500 -6.03 -1.90 -4.30
CA ASN A 500 -5.83 -3.19 -3.64
C ASN A 500 -4.66 -3.97 -4.27
N TRP A 501 -3.89 -3.31 -5.13
CA TRP A 501 -2.71 -3.84 -5.78
C TRP A 501 -1.45 -3.22 -5.19
N ASP A 502 -0.29 -3.71 -5.61
CA ASP A 502 0.99 -3.12 -5.25
C ASP A 502 1.19 -1.77 -5.93
N PHE A 503 1.65 -0.77 -5.17
CA PHE A 503 2.00 0.57 -5.62
C PHE A 503 3.46 0.89 -5.29
N ASN A 504 4.08 1.73 -6.12
CA ASN A 504 5.39 2.31 -5.86
C ASN A 504 5.29 3.82 -5.65
N ILE A 505 6.13 4.34 -4.75
CA ILE A 505 6.25 5.77 -4.44
C ILE A 505 7.02 6.49 -5.55
N ILE A 506 6.54 7.67 -5.94
CA ILE A 506 7.14 8.58 -6.90
C ILE A 506 7.32 9.96 -6.25
N LEU A 507 8.51 10.54 -6.42
CA LEU A 507 8.85 11.90 -6.00
C LEU A 507 9.33 12.68 -7.23
N ASN A 508 8.69 13.80 -7.54
CA ASN A 508 9.12 14.65 -8.65
C ASN A 508 8.81 16.13 -8.45
N PHE A 509 9.40 16.93 -9.33
CA PHE A 509 9.11 18.35 -9.45
C PHE A 509 8.88 18.69 -10.92
N ALA A 510 7.62 18.77 -11.34
CA ALA A 510 7.21 19.17 -12.68
C ALA A 510 7.22 20.71 -12.87
N MET A 511 7.34 21.15 -14.12
CA MET A 511 7.31 22.55 -14.53
C MET A 511 6.26 22.77 -15.61
N GLY A 512 5.43 23.79 -15.44
CA GLY A 512 4.34 24.14 -16.34
C GLY A 512 3.22 23.12 -16.31
N GLY A 513 2.71 22.78 -17.49
CA GLY A 513 1.64 21.80 -17.64
C GLY A 513 0.27 22.27 -17.17
N THR A 514 -0.69 21.37 -17.27
CA THR A 514 -2.11 21.63 -16.97
C THR A 514 -2.35 22.07 -15.52
N PHE A 515 -1.54 21.60 -14.57
CA PHE A 515 -1.68 21.91 -13.15
C PHE A 515 -0.70 22.99 -12.66
N GLY A 516 0.55 22.98 -13.11
CA GLY A 516 1.54 24.00 -12.76
C GLY A 516 1.25 25.37 -13.38
N GLY A 517 0.70 25.38 -14.60
CA GLY A 517 0.27 26.60 -15.29
C GLY A 517 1.41 27.40 -15.93
N GLU A 518 1.21 28.72 -16.10
CA GLU A 518 2.20 29.60 -16.71
C GLU A 518 3.44 29.76 -15.80
N ILE A 519 4.63 29.49 -16.35
CA ILE A 519 5.89 29.63 -15.61
C ILE A 519 6.27 31.09 -15.47
N ASP A 520 6.54 31.51 -14.24
CA ASP A 520 7.04 32.86 -13.97
C ASP A 520 8.31 33.13 -14.80
N SER A 521 8.29 34.22 -15.58
CA SER A 521 9.40 34.61 -16.44
C SER A 521 10.74 34.77 -15.69
N SER A 522 10.67 35.10 -14.40
CA SER A 522 11.81 35.28 -13.48
C SER A 522 12.31 33.99 -12.84
N PHE A 523 11.63 32.85 -13.04
CA PHE A 523 12.04 31.56 -12.52
C PHE A 523 13.47 31.22 -12.96
N THR A 524 14.30 30.81 -12.01
CA THR A 524 15.68 30.34 -12.23
C THR A 524 15.83 28.92 -11.76
N SER A 525 15.60 28.68 -10.47
CA SER A 525 15.56 27.35 -9.88
C SER A 525 14.80 27.36 -8.57
N GLU A 526 14.13 26.26 -8.26
CA GLU A 526 13.45 26.02 -6.99
C GLU A 526 13.70 24.57 -6.54
N THR A 527 13.63 24.30 -5.24
CA THR A 527 13.95 22.98 -4.67
C THR A 527 12.87 22.50 -3.73
N MET A 528 12.44 21.25 -3.93
CA MET A 528 11.70 20.47 -2.94
C MET A 528 12.71 19.72 -2.07
N GLU A 529 12.60 19.86 -0.75
CA GLU A 529 13.45 19.15 0.22
C GLU A 529 12.65 18.04 0.91
N ILE A 530 13.17 16.83 0.94
CA ILE A 530 12.58 15.68 1.63
C ILE A 530 13.57 15.20 2.70
N ASP A 531 13.10 15.15 3.93
CA ASP A 531 13.83 14.71 5.12
C ASP A 531 13.82 13.19 5.26
N TYR A 532 12.65 12.56 5.08
CA TYR A 532 12.55 11.10 5.02
C TYR A 532 11.33 10.63 4.24
N VAL A 533 11.37 9.35 3.84
CA VAL A 533 10.21 8.54 3.48
C VAL A 533 10.18 7.32 4.39
N LYS A 534 9.03 7.02 5.00
CA LYS A 534 8.84 5.87 5.90
C LYS A 534 7.55 5.14 5.55
N VAL A 535 7.60 3.82 5.56
CA VAL A 535 6.44 2.95 5.35
C VAL A 535 6.30 1.98 6.52
N TYR A 536 5.09 1.92 7.07
CA TYR A 536 4.72 1.07 8.19
C TYR A 536 3.61 0.10 7.77
N GLN A 537 3.71 -1.16 8.19
CA GLN A 537 2.70 -2.20 7.92
C GLN A 537 2.50 -3.09 9.15
#